data_AF-A0A2N6AGP2-F1
#
_entry.id   AF-A0A2N6AGP2-F1
#
_cell.length_a   1.000
_cell.length_b   1.000
_cell.length_c   1.000
_cell.angle_alpha   90.00
_cell.angle_beta   90.00
_cell.angle_gamma   90.00
#
_symmetry.space_group_name_H-M   'P 1'
#
loop_
_entity.id
_entity.type
_entity.pdbx_description
1 polymer ?
#
loop_
_entity_poly.entity_id
_entity_poly.type
_entity_poly.pdbx_seq_one_letter_code
_entity_poly.pdbx_strand_id
1 'polypeptide(L)' 'MHRLISEYSKKLQESAVPKMLFFAHPGGIINAETVAWCKEALPNLKTVDIGDGIHYLQEDNPHLIGRELATWIAELD' A
#
# COMPACT_ATOMS: atom_id res chain seq x y z
N MET A 1 -9.73 -20.66 -2.32
CA MET A 1 -9.12 -19.37 -2.68
C MET A 1 -9.78 -18.19 -1.94
N HIS A 2 -11.07 -17.92 -2.14
CA HIS A 2 -11.77 -16.79 -1.53
C HIS A 2 -11.66 -16.70 0.00
N ARG A 3 -11.81 -17.84 0.70
CA ARG A 3 -11.74 -17.87 2.17
C ARG A 3 -10.41 -17.33 2.72
N LEU A 4 -9.28 -17.76 2.18
CA LEU A 4 -7.95 -17.31 2.63
C LEU A 4 -7.75 -15.82 2.41
N ILE A 5 -8.23 -15.30 1.27
CA ILE A 5 -8.18 -13.88 0.93
C ILE A 5 -8.98 -13.06 1.94
N SER A 6 -10.21 -13.48 2.22
CA SER A 6 -11.07 -12.82 3.20
C SER A 6 -10.48 -12.87 4.62
N GLU A 7 -9.88 -14.00 5.01
CA GLU A 7 -9.30 -14.17 6.35
C GLU A 7 -8.09 -13.25 6.57
N TYR A 8 -7.12 -13.18 5.65
CA TYR A 8 -5.99 -12.25 5.83
C TYR A 8 -6.41 -10.79 5.69
N SER A 9 -7.39 -10.47 4.83
CA SER A 9 -7.91 -9.11 4.69
C SER A 9 -8.52 -8.63 6.01
N LYS A 10 -9.29 -9.49 6.68
CA LYS A 10 -9.80 -9.21 8.03
C LYS A 10 -8.65 -9.01 9.03
N LYS A 11 -7.61 -9.85 8.98
CA LYS A 11 -6.44 -9.68 9.85
C LYS A 11 -5.69 -8.37 9.62
N LEU A 12 -5.61 -7.87 8.38
CA LEU A 12 -5.02 -6.56 8.10
C LEU A 12 -5.84 -5.41 8.71
N GLN A 13 -7.16 -5.51 8.73
CA GLN A 13 -8.06 -4.52 9.36
C GLN A 13 -7.93 -4.48 10.89
N GLU A 14 -7.62 -5.62 11.53
CA GLU A 14 -7.52 -5.73 13.00
C GLU A 14 -6.10 -5.51 13.53
N SER A 15 -5.08 -5.71 12.70
CA SER A 15 -3.67 -5.74 13.14
C SER A 15 -3.08 -4.35 13.36
N ALA A 16 -2.41 -4.15 14.50
CA ALA A 16 -1.65 -2.94 14.80
C ALA A 16 -0.29 -2.86 14.10
N VAL A 17 0.12 -3.88 13.33
CA VAL A 17 1.36 -3.85 12.56
C VAL A 17 1.38 -2.61 11.66
N PRO A 18 2.44 -1.79 11.66
CA PRO A 18 2.58 -0.67 10.74
C PRO A 18 2.54 -1.12 9.28
N LYS A 19 1.85 -0.37 8.41
CA LYS A 19 1.65 -0.72 7.00
C LYS A 19 2.04 0.45 6.11
N MET A 20 2.53 0.14 4.92
CA MET A 20 2.81 1.12 3.90
C MET A 20 2.25 0.66 2.54
N LEU A 21 1.50 1.53 1.87
CA LEU A 21 0.92 1.27 0.55
C LEU A 21 1.45 2.29 -0.46
N PHE A 22 2.12 1.80 -1.49
CA PHE A 22 2.43 2.56 -2.70
C PHE A 22 1.31 2.38 -3.73
N PHE A 23 0.86 3.48 -4.33
CA PHE A 23 -0.17 3.44 -5.38
C PHE A 23 0.16 4.45 -6.49
N ALA A 24 -0.44 4.26 -7.66
CA ALA A 24 -0.21 5.06 -8.86
C ALA A 24 -1.55 5.34 -9.58
N HIS A 25 -1.51 6.19 -10.60
CA HIS A 25 -2.65 6.55 -11.42
C HIS A 25 -2.44 6.12 -12.89
N PRO A 26 -3.43 5.46 -13.54
CA PRO A 26 -4.72 5.05 -12.99
C PRO A 26 -4.63 3.85 -12.01
N GLY A 27 -3.46 3.21 -11.92
CA GLY A 27 -3.28 1.96 -11.18
C GLY A 27 -3.85 0.74 -11.90
N GLY A 28 -3.59 -0.43 -11.34
CA GLY A 28 -4.01 -1.73 -11.88
C GLY A 28 -4.94 -2.44 -10.92
N ILE A 29 -4.43 -3.46 -10.22
CA ILE A 29 -5.17 -4.18 -9.17
C ILE A 29 -5.59 -3.24 -8.04
N ILE A 30 -4.69 -2.32 -7.66
CA ILE A 30 -4.97 -1.26 -6.69
C ILE A 30 -5.33 0.00 -7.47
N ASN A 31 -6.63 0.24 -7.63
CA ASN A 31 -7.19 1.43 -8.25
C ASN A 31 -7.60 2.48 -7.19
N ALA A 32 -8.09 3.64 -7.63
CA ALA A 32 -8.48 4.74 -6.73
C ALA A 32 -9.50 4.32 -5.64
N GLU A 33 -10.50 3.50 -5.98
CA GLU A 33 -11.48 2.98 -5.02
C GLU A 33 -10.82 2.06 -3.97
N THR A 34 -9.91 1.20 -4.40
CA THR A 34 -9.16 0.31 -3.51
C THR A 34 -8.24 1.10 -2.58
N VAL A 35 -7.59 2.16 -3.08
CA VAL A 35 -6.77 3.06 -2.24
C VAL A 35 -7.63 3.75 -1.19
N ALA A 36 -8.81 4.25 -1.56
CA ALA A 36 -9.74 4.87 -0.63
C ALA A 36 -10.19 3.87 0.46
N TRP A 37 -10.57 2.66 0.06
CA TRP A 37 -10.93 1.60 1.00
C TRP A 37 -9.77 1.24 1.94
N CYS A 38 -8.54 1.13 1.43
CA CYS A 38 -7.37 0.83 2.26
C CYS A 38 -7.14 1.91 3.32
N LYS A 39 -7.27 3.20 2.96
CA LYS A 39 -7.11 4.33 3.88
C LYS A 39 -8.17 4.34 4.99
N GLU A 40 -9.38 3.91 4.68
CA GLU A 40 -10.48 3.84 5.66
C GLU A 40 -10.39 2.59 6.55
N ALA A 41 -10.10 1.43 5.96
CA ALA A 41 -10.25 0.14 6.62
C ALA A 41 -8.97 -0.38 7.30
N LEU A 42 -7.78 0.08 6.90
CA LEU A 42 -6.52 -0.46 7.41
C LEU A 42 -5.88 0.50 8.44
N PRO A 43 -5.77 0.10 9.72
CA PRO A 43 -5.13 0.93 10.73
C PRO A 43 -3.61 1.03 10.49
N ASN A 44 -2.98 2.08 11.01
CA ASN A 44 -1.53 2.31 10.94
C ASN A 44 -0.97 2.26 9.51
N LEU A 45 -1.74 2.75 8.53
CA LEU A 45 -1.37 2.77 7.12
C LEU A 45 -0.77 4.12 6.70
N LYS A 46 0.49 4.11 6.27
CA LYS A 46 1.10 5.19 5.48
C LYS A 46 0.81 4.94 4.00
N THR A 47 0.36 5.94 3.27
CA THR A 47 0.15 5.83 1.81
C THR A 47 1.07 6.77 1.06
N VAL A 48 1.64 6.29 -0.04
CA VAL A 48 2.52 7.08 -0.92
C VAL A 48 1.98 6.99 -2.34
N ASP A 49 1.67 8.14 -2.91
CA ASP A 49 1.36 8.31 -4.33
C ASP A 49 2.67 8.37 -5.12
N ILE A 50 2.84 7.49 -6.10
CA ILE A 50 4.05 7.45 -6.91
C ILE A 50 3.92 8.16 -8.26
N GLY A 51 2.75 8.74 -8.56
CA GLY A 51 2.43 9.38 -9.84
C GLY A 51 1.81 8.42 -10.85
N ASP A 52 2.22 8.55 -12.12
CA ASP A 52 1.69 7.74 -13.22
C ASP A 52 2.24 6.30 -13.17
N GLY A 53 1.36 5.32 -13.32
CA GLY A 53 1.74 3.90 -13.32
C GLY A 53 0.54 2.95 -13.32
N ILE A 54 0.79 1.69 -13.66
CA ILE A 54 -0.26 0.65 -13.75
C ILE A 54 0.01 -0.51 -12.81
N HIS A 55 1.09 -1.27 -13.02
CA HIS A 55 1.31 -2.52 -12.29
C HIS A 55 2.74 -2.67 -11.77
N TYR A 56 3.74 -2.49 -12.62
CA TYR A 56 5.15 -2.61 -12.25
C TYR A 56 5.69 -1.27 -11.72
N LEU A 57 5.09 -0.81 -10.61
CA LEU A 57 5.38 0.51 -10.02
C LEU A 57 6.87 0.69 -9.66
N GLN A 58 7.58 -0.42 -9.43
CA GLN A 58 9.01 -0.43 -9.17
C GLN A 58 9.83 0.00 -10.40
N GLU A 59 9.34 -0.24 -11.61
CA GLU A 59 9.99 0.18 -12.85
C GLU A 59 9.64 1.63 -13.20
N ASP A 60 8.45 2.09 -12.80
CA ASP A 60 7.98 3.45 -13.07
C ASP A 60 8.65 4.48 -12.15
N ASN A 61 8.73 4.22 -10.83
CA ASN A 61 9.32 5.15 -9.87
C ASN A 61 10.14 4.47 -8.75
N PRO A 62 11.22 3.74 -9.10
CA PRO A 62 12.02 2.96 -8.14
C PRO A 62 12.63 3.85 -7.04
N HIS A 63 13.09 5.04 -7.42
CA HIS A 63 13.82 5.91 -6.50
C HIS A 63 12.91 6.52 -5.43
N LEU A 64 11.68 6.91 -5.78
CA LEU A 64 10.73 7.39 -4.77
C LEU A 64 10.34 6.28 -3.81
N ILE A 65 10.01 5.09 -4.34
CA ILE A 65 9.67 3.92 -3.53
C ILE A 65 10.81 3.61 -2.54
N GLY A 66 12.05 3.53 -3.03
CA GLY A 66 13.21 3.23 -2.20
C GLY A 66 13.44 4.26 -1.10
N ARG A 67 13.35 5.56 -1.41
CA ARG A 67 13.52 6.64 -0.41
C ARG A 67 12.45 6.60 0.66
N GLU A 68 11.18 6.52 0.26
CA GLU A 68 10.06 6.52 1.19
C GLU A 68 10.07 5.26 2.09
N LEU A 69 10.45 4.11 1.53
CA LEU A 69 10.62 2.88 2.29
C LEU A 69 11.76 3.00 3.32
N ALA A 70 12.91 3.54 2.94
CA ALA A 70 14.04 3.72 3.84
C ALA A 70 13.69 4.68 5.00
N THR A 71 13.03 5.80 4.70
CA THR A 71 12.53 6.73 5.71
C THR A 71 11.54 6.05 6.65
N TRP A 72 10.57 5.31 6.09
CA TRP A 72 9.57 4.63 6.91
C TRP A 72 10.18 3.58 7.84
N ILE A 73 11.15 2.80 7.37
CA ILE A 73 11.85 1.83 8.22
C ILE A 73 12.59 2.52 9.38
N ALA A 74 13.28 3.63 9.10
CA ALA A 74 13.99 4.38 10.14
C ALA A 74 13.06 5.03 11.19
N GLU A 75 11.77 5.23 10.87
CA GLU A 75 10.74 5.73 11.78
C GLU A 75 10.12 4.62 12.66
N LEU A 76 10.41 3.34 12.37
CA LEU A 76 9.85 2.18 13.09
C LEU A 76 10.75 1.63 14.21
N ASP A 77 12.03 2.02 14.22
CA ASP A 77 12.99 1.72 15.29
C ASP A 77 12.78 2.62 16.53
#